data_AF-A0A5C7QYH3-F1
#
_entry.id   AF-A0A5C7QYH3-F1
#
_cell.length_a   1.000
_cell.length_b   1.000
_cell.length_c   1.000
_cell.angle_alpha   90.00
_cell.angle_beta   90.00
_cell.angle_gamma   90.00
#
_symmetry.space_group_name_H-M   'P 1'
#
loop_
_entity.id
_entity.type
_entity.pdbx_description
1 polymer ?
#
loop_
_entity_poly.entity_id
_entity_poly.type
_entity_poly.pdbx_seq_one_letter_code
_entity_poly.pdbx_strand_id
1 'polypeptide(L)'
;FSAYVASKAALDAFSRCAQGELSGKGISFTTINMPLVKTPMIAPTKMYDSVPTLSPDEAADMVVKGIIEKPSRIATRLGIFSALVNAVAPKAYEVVMNTAFELFPDSAAAKGDKAALKGEAQPSNEQIAFAALMRGVHW
;
A
#
# COMPACT_ATOMS: atom_id res chain seq x y z
N PHE A 1 -1.36 8.00 9.02
CA PHE A 1 -1.66 7.47 7.68
C PHE A 1 -2.19 8.53 6.72
N SER A 2 -3.22 9.30 7.06
CA SER A 2 -3.86 10.29 6.15
C SER A 2 -2.89 11.29 5.48
N ALA A 3 -2.01 11.95 6.22
CA ALA A 3 -1.07 12.93 5.64
C ALA A 3 -0.07 12.30 4.66
N TYR A 4 0.44 11.12 4.98
CA TYR A 4 1.31 10.35 4.08
C TYR A 4 0.56 10.00 2.79
N VAL A 5 -0.64 9.43 2.90
CA VAL A 5 -1.47 9.06 1.73
C VAL A 5 -1.82 10.29 0.90
N ALA A 6 -2.21 11.40 1.52
CA ALA A 6 -2.50 12.65 0.83
C ALA A 6 -1.29 13.16 0.02
N SER A 7 -0.08 13.10 0.59
CA SER A 7 1.14 13.51 -0.12
C SER A 7 1.43 12.62 -1.34
N LYS A 8 1.20 11.31 -1.24
CA LYS A 8 1.42 10.35 -2.33
C LYS A 8 0.34 10.45 -3.41
N ALA A 9 -0.91 10.73 -3.03
CA ALA A 9 -2.00 11.00 -3.96
C ALA A 9 -1.76 12.31 -4.75
N ALA A 10 -1.25 13.35 -4.09
CA ALA A 10 -0.86 14.59 -4.76
C ALA A 10 0.26 14.36 -5.79
N LEU A 11 1.25 13.53 -5.46
CA LEU A 11 2.33 13.16 -6.37
C LEU A 11 1.83 12.39 -7.60
N ASP A 12 0.88 11.46 -7.42
CA ASP A 12 0.26 10.73 -8.52
C ASP A 12 -0.54 11.67 -9.44
N ALA A 13 -1.35 12.57 -8.87
CA ALA A 13 -2.10 13.55 -9.63
C ALA A 13 -1.18 14.46 -10.46
N PHE A 14 -0.12 14.99 -9.84
CA PHE A 14 0.89 15.79 -10.52
C PHE A 14 1.54 15.03 -11.70
N SER A 15 1.96 13.79 -11.47
CA SER A 15 2.65 12.98 -12.47
C SER A 15 1.75 12.69 -13.68
N ARG A 16 0.45 12.47 -13.47
CA ARG A 16 -0.53 12.27 -14.55
C ARG A 16 -0.74 13.53 -15.40
N CYS A 17 -0.82 14.70 -14.77
CA CYS A 17 -0.92 15.97 -15.50
C CYS A 17 0.33 16.19 -16.35
N ALA A 18 1.52 16.06 -15.74
CA ALA A 18 2.79 16.23 -16.44
C ALA A 18 2.98 15.23 -17.59
N GLN A 19 2.50 13.98 -17.42
CA GLN A 19 2.51 12.98 -18.48
C GLN A 19 1.68 13.40 -19.70
N GLY A 20 0.49 13.97 -19.48
CA GLY A 20 -0.34 14.50 -20.56
C GLY A 20 0.37 15.62 -21.32
N GLU A 21 0.91 16.60 -20.59
CA GLU A 21 1.59 17.79 -21.14
C GLU A 21 2.87 17.46 -21.90
N LEU A 22 3.63 16.45 -21.45
CA LEU A 22 4.96 16.13 -21.96
C LEU A 22 5.00 14.89 -22.85
N SER A 23 3.87 14.23 -23.08
CA SER A 23 3.74 13.03 -23.91
C SER A 23 4.35 13.19 -25.32
N GLY A 24 4.20 14.37 -25.94
CA GLY A 24 4.77 14.69 -27.25
C GLY A 24 6.27 15.00 -27.25
N LYS A 25 6.91 15.11 -26.08
CA LYS A 25 8.34 15.48 -25.94
C LYS A 25 9.24 14.27 -25.65
N GLY A 26 8.71 13.05 -25.71
CA GLY A 26 9.46 11.83 -25.38
C GLY A 26 9.78 11.66 -23.89
N ILE A 27 9.13 12.45 -23.02
CA ILE A 27 9.25 12.33 -21.57
C ILE A 27 8.11 11.44 -21.06
N SER A 28 8.47 10.41 -20.29
CA SER A 28 7.51 9.46 -19.73
C SER A 28 7.51 9.52 -18.21
N PHE A 29 6.33 9.43 -17.62
CA PHE A 29 6.13 9.33 -16.18
C PHE A 29 5.54 7.95 -15.85
N THR A 30 6.04 7.34 -14.79
CA THR A 30 5.60 6.03 -14.31
C THR A 30 5.30 6.12 -12.82
N THR A 31 4.03 5.96 -12.45
CA THR A 31 3.64 5.82 -11.03
C THR A 31 3.79 4.35 -10.60
N ILE A 32 4.57 4.10 -9.55
CA ILE A 32 4.73 2.77 -8.96
C ILE A 32 3.99 2.70 -7.62
N ASN A 33 2.87 1.97 -7.59
CA ASN A 33 2.17 1.62 -6.36
C ASN A 33 2.80 0.34 -5.79
N MET A 34 3.88 0.52 -5.02
CA MET A 34 4.57 -0.61 -4.40
C MET A 34 3.74 -1.21 -3.25
N PRO A 35 3.65 -2.55 -3.18
CA PRO A 35 3.18 -3.22 -1.98
C PRO A 35 4.21 -3.06 -0.85
N LEU A 36 3.87 -3.53 0.35
CA LEU A 36 4.75 -3.42 1.52
C LEU A 36 6.09 -4.13 1.28
N VAL A 37 7.21 -3.41 1.44
CA VAL A 37 8.58 -3.92 1.21
C VAL A 37 9.30 -4.16 2.54
N LYS A 38 9.94 -5.33 2.68
CA LYS A 38 10.78 -5.74 3.82
C LYS A 38 12.07 -4.93 3.90
N THR A 39 11.98 -3.69 4.36
CA THR A 39 13.15 -2.82 4.61
C THR A 39 13.54 -2.81 6.08
N PRO A 40 14.81 -2.53 6.44
CA PRO A 40 15.22 -2.36 7.83
C PRO A 40 14.43 -1.29 8.60
N MET A 41 13.80 -0.36 7.89
CA MET A 41 12.96 0.70 8.46
C MET A 41 11.64 0.19 9.06
N ILE A 42 11.07 -0.92 8.56
CA ILE A 42 9.79 -1.47 9.03
C ILE A 42 9.94 -2.57 10.10
N ALA A 43 11.18 -2.96 10.40
CA ALA A 43 11.55 -4.03 11.35
C ALA A 43 10.98 -3.90 12.78
N PRO A 44 10.73 -2.71 13.37
CA PRO A 44 10.25 -2.62 14.76
C PRO A 44 8.75 -3.00 14.94
N THR A 45 8.02 -3.24 13.86
CA THR A 45 6.56 -3.48 13.89
C THR A 45 6.20 -4.91 13.47
N LYS A 46 6.19 -5.84 14.43
CA LYS A 46 5.90 -7.29 14.23
C LYS A 46 4.53 -7.61 13.59
N MET A 47 3.58 -6.66 13.61
CA MET A 47 2.29 -6.81 12.91
C MET A 47 2.50 -7.08 11.39
N TYR A 48 3.61 -6.62 10.82
CA TYR A 48 3.92 -6.79 9.40
C TYR A 48 4.64 -8.08 9.04
N ASP A 49 5.05 -8.91 10.02
CA ASP A 49 5.70 -10.20 9.75
C ASP A 49 4.73 -11.23 9.16
N SER A 50 3.43 -11.05 9.39
CA SER A 50 2.35 -11.92 8.91
C SER A 50 1.74 -11.47 7.58
N VAL A 51 2.09 -10.27 7.07
CA VAL A 51 1.60 -9.81 5.76
C VAL A 51 2.59 -10.18 4.66
N PRO A 52 2.10 -10.57 3.46
CA PRO A 52 2.97 -10.88 2.33
C PRO A 52 3.68 -9.61 1.84
N THR A 53 4.92 -9.42 2.28
CA THR A 53 5.79 -8.31 1.89
C THR A 53 6.70 -8.70 0.72
N LEU A 54 6.98 -7.76 -0.17
CA LEU A 54 8.03 -7.89 -1.19
C LEU A 54 9.42 -7.80 -0.54
N SER A 55 10.39 -8.51 -1.11
CA SER A 55 11.81 -8.26 -0.82
C SER A 55 12.28 -6.94 -1.43
N PRO A 56 13.36 -6.33 -0.91
CA PRO A 56 13.97 -5.15 -1.52
C PRO A 56 14.38 -5.36 -2.98
N ASP A 57 14.86 -6.56 -3.32
CA ASP A 57 15.29 -6.89 -4.68
C ASP A 57 14.10 -6.91 -5.65
N GLU A 58 12.99 -7.54 -5.27
CA GLU A 58 11.75 -7.52 -6.06
C GLU A 58 11.19 -6.09 -6.21
N ALA A 59 11.34 -5.25 -5.18
CA ALA A 59 10.93 -3.85 -5.26
C ALA A 59 11.83 -3.07 -6.23
N ALA A 60 13.13 -3.36 -6.27
CA ALA A 60 14.05 -2.80 -7.24
C ALA A 60 13.69 -3.23 -8.67
N ASP A 61 13.32 -4.50 -8.88
CA ASP A 61 12.85 -4.99 -10.18
C ASP A 61 11.62 -4.23 -10.69
N MET A 62 10.69 -3.85 -9.80
CA MET A 62 9.56 -3.00 -10.18
C MET A 62 10.01 -1.63 -10.68
N VAL A 63 11.06 -1.04 -10.08
CA VAL A 63 11.64 0.24 -10.54
C VAL A 63 12.33 0.08 -11.88
N VAL A 64 13.15 -0.96 -12.03
CA VAL A 64 13.86 -1.27 -13.28
C VAL A 64 12.87 -1.47 -14.42
N LYS A 65 11.80 -2.24 -14.18
CA LYS A 65 10.69 -2.40 -15.13
C LYS A 65 10.07 -1.06 -15.53
N GLY A 66 9.85 -0.16 -14.56
CA GLY A 66 9.35 1.19 -14.82
C GLY A 66 10.25 2.01 -15.73
N ILE A 67 11.58 1.88 -15.57
CA ILE A 67 12.57 2.60 -16.39
C ILE A 67 12.62 2.05 -17.82
N ILE A 68 12.58 0.72 -17.98
CA ILE A 68 12.74 0.05 -19.28
C ILE A 68 11.45 0.14 -20.11
N GLU A 69 10.34 -0.32 -19.55
CA GLU A 69 9.07 -0.45 -20.28
C GLU A 69 8.30 0.88 -20.33
N LYS A 70 8.64 1.84 -19.44
CA LYS A 70 7.97 3.14 -19.31
C LYS A 70 6.43 3.07 -19.27
N PRO A 71 5.81 2.12 -18.52
CA PRO A 71 4.36 2.07 -18.39
C PRO A 71 3.87 3.31 -17.62
N SER A 72 2.63 3.73 -17.84
CA SER A 72 2.05 4.84 -17.06
C SER A 72 1.87 4.48 -15.57
N ARG A 73 1.61 3.20 -15.26
CA ARG A 73 1.36 2.73 -13.90
C ARG A 73 1.82 1.29 -13.69
N ILE A 74 2.49 1.04 -12.56
CA ILE A 74 2.81 -0.30 -12.05
C ILE A 74 2.08 -0.50 -10.73
N ALA A 75 1.12 -1.41 -10.69
CA ALA A 75 0.36 -1.76 -9.50
C ALA A 75 0.07 -3.26 -9.47
N THR A 76 -0.14 -3.83 -8.28
CA THR A 76 -0.60 -5.22 -8.15
C THR A 76 -2.03 -5.39 -8.68
N ARG A 77 -2.38 -6.63 -9.05
CA ARG A 77 -3.72 -6.98 -9.52
C ARG A 77 -4.80 -6.70 -8.46
N LEU A 78 -4.48 -6.89 -7.18
CA LEU A 78 -5.42 -6.63 -6.08
C LEU A 78 -5.62 -5.13 -5.82
N GLY A 79 -4.58 -4.30 -5.97
CA GLY A 79 -4.73 -2.84 -5.91
C GLY A 79 -5.50 -2.24 -7.09
N ILE A 80 -5.43 -2.87 -8.27
CA ILE A 80 -6.29 -2.47 -9.41
C ILE A 80 -7.74 -2.88 -9.15
N PHE A 81 -7.96 -4.07 -8.60
CA PHE A 81 -9.30 -4.56 -8.26
C PHE A 81 -9.97 -3.70 -7.18
N SER A 82 -9.26 -3.35 -6.11
CA SER A 82 -9.80 -2.47 -5.07
C SER A 82 -10.16 -1.08 -5.61
N ALA A 83 -9.33 -0.52 -6.49
CA ALA A 83 -9.63 0.76 -7.14
C ALA A 83 -10.88 0.67 -8.02
N LEU A 84 -11.10 -0.44 -8.72
CA LEU A 84 -12.30 -0.68 -9.51
C LEU A 84 -13.54 -0.81 -8.62
N VAL A 85 -13.46 -1.55 -7.51
CA VAL A 85 -14.56 -1.69 -6.55
C VAL A 85 -14.92 -0.33 -5.95
N ASN A 86 -13.93 0.48 -5.57
CA ASN A 86 -14.18 1.83 -5.09
C ASN A 86 -14.85 2.72 -6.15
N ALA A 87 -14.45 2.59 -7.42
CA ALA A 87 -15.03 3.35 -8.52
C ALA A 87 -16.48 2.95 -8.84
N VAL A 88 -16.82 1.67 -8.73
CA VAL A 88 -18.15 1.14 -9.10
C VAL A 88 -19.12 1.11 -7.91
N ALA A 89 -18.62 0.80 -6.72
CA ALA A 89 -19.42 0.57 -5.50
C ALA A 89 -18.75 1.21 -4.26
N PRO A 90 -18.70 2.55 -4.17
CA PRO A 90 -17.99 3.27 -3.10
C PRO A 90 -18.51 2.93 -1.70
N LYS A 91 -19.82 2.68 -1.55
CA LYS A 91 -20.42 2.28 -0.27
C LYS A 91 -20.02 0.87 0.19
N ALA A 92 -19.83 -0.05 -0.75
CA ALA A 92 -19.31 -1.38 -0.43
C ALA A 92 -17.84 -1.30 0.02
N TYR A 93 -17.05 -0.45 -0.64
CA TYR A 93 -15.66 -0.18 -0.24
C TYR A 93 -15.58 0.42 1.17
N GLU A 94 -16.45 1.38 1.50
CA GLU A 94 -16.52 2.01 2.83
C GLU A 94 -16.79 0.99 3.95
N VAL A 95 -17.75 0.06 3.74
CA VAL A 95 -18.05 -1.00 4.70
C VAL A 95 -16.86 -1.94 4.89
N VAL A 96 -16.23 -2.40 3.80
CA VAL A 96 -15.05 -3.28 3.88
C VAL A 96 -13.89 -2.60 4.62
N MET A 97 -13.65 -1.31 4.36
CA MET A 97 -12.61 -0.55 5.04
C MET A 97 -12.92 -0.31 6.52
N ASN A 98 -14.19 -0.05 6.87
CA ASN A 98 -14.61 0.08 8.25
C ASN A 98 -14.43 -1.23 9.04
N THR A 99 -14.85 -2.36 8.47
CA THR A 99 -14.61 -3.68 9.06
C THR A 99 -13.12 -3.98 9.20
N ALA A 100 -12.29 -3.60 8.22
CA ALA A 100 -10.83 -3.73 8.34
C ALA A 100 -10.26 -2.91 9.50
N PHE A 101 -10.75 -1.68 9.72
CA PHE A 101 -10.33 -0.81 10.82
C PHE A 101 -10.72 -1.38 12.19
N GLU A 102 -11.93 -1.95 12.31
CA GLU A 102 -12.38 -2.61 13.53
C GLU A 102 -11.62 -3.90 13.83
N LEU A 103 -11.24 -4.65 12.79
CA LEU A 103 -10.45 -5.88 12.91
C LEU A 103 -8.97 -5.62 13.21
N PHE A 104 -8.42 -4.47 12.81
CA PHE A 104 -7.04 -4.06 13.10
C PHE A 104 -7.01 -2.69 13.80
N PRO A 105 -7.50 -2.59 15.05
CA PRO A 105 -7.40 -1.36 15.81
C PRO A 105 -5.92 -1.02 16.05
N ASP A 106 -5.60 0.27 16.00
CA ASP A 106 -4.23 0.82 16.00
C ASP A 106 -3.21 -0.01 16.79
N SER A 107 -2.11 -0.37 16.11
CA SER A 107 -0.92 -0.98 16.74
C SER A 107 -0.51 -0.19 17.98
N ALA A 108 -0.11 -0.89 19.05
CA ALA A 108 0.42 -0.33 20.30
C ALA A 108 1.49 0.77 20.11
N ALA A 109 2.23 0.74 18.99
CA ALA A 109 3.20 1.75 18.60
C ALA A 109 2.59 3.14 18.28
N ALA A 110 1.35 3.22 17.79
CA ALA A 110 0.67 4.48 17.48
C ALA A 110 0.09 5.17 18.73
N LYS A 111 -0.18 4.41 19.80
CA LYS A 111 -0.72 4.91 21.07
C LYS A 111 0.35 5.43 22.04
N GLY A 112 1.64 5.35 21.67
CA GLY A 112 2.76 5.87 22.49
C GLY A 112 3.00 5.08 23.79
N ASP A 113 2.38 3.91 23.94
CA ASP A 113 2.34 3.19 25.21
C ASP A 113 3.54 2.25 25.34
N LYS A 114 4.56 2.68 26.08
CA LYS A 114 5.83 1.95 26.24
C LYS A 114 5.68 0.60 26.94
N ALA A 115 4.56 0.35 27.62
CA ALA A 115 4.27 -0.93 28.27
C ALA A 115 3.81 -2.01 27.28
N ALA A 116 3.09 -1.63 26.21
CA ALA A 116 2.61 -2.54 25.18
C ALA A 116 3.71 -2.96 24.18
N LEU A 117 4.89 -2.32 24.21
CA LEU A 117 6.10 -2.79 23.52
C LEU A 117 6.71 -4.06 24.15
N LYS A 118 6.33 -4.41 25.38
CA LYS A 118 6.78 -5.62 26.08
C LYS A 118 5.74 -6.74 26.17
N GLY A 119 4.48 -6.46 25.85
CA GLY A 119 3.36 -7.40 25.95
C GLY A 119 2.86 -7.85 24.58
N GLU A 120 3.21 -9.06 24.21
CA GLU A 120 2.88 -9.75 22.97
C GLU A 120 1.37 -9.94 22.79
N ALA A 121 0.78 -9.32 21.78
CA ALA A 121 -0.51 -9.75 21.25
C ALA A 121 -0.26 -10.46 19.92
N GLN A 122 -0.31 -11.79 19.92
CA GLN A 122 -0.34 -12.55 18.68
C GLN A 122 -1.61 -12.20 17.90
N PRO A 123 -1.52 -11.96 16.57
CA PRO A 123 -2.69 -11.65 15.77
C PRO A 123 -3.69 -12.83 15.78
N SER A 124 -4.97 -12.51 15.93
CA SER A 124 -6.09 -13.46 15.85
C SER A 124 -6.08 -14.18 14.49
N ASN A 125 -6.57 -15.43 14.46
CA ASN A 125 -6.71 -16.21 13.22
C ASN A 125 -7.53 -15.46 12.14
N GLU A 126 -8.49 -14.64 12.55
CA GLU A 126 -9.30 -13.80 11.65
C GLU A 126 -8.48 -12.66 11.03
N GLN A 127 -7.56 -12.08 11.80
CA GLN A 127 -6.62 -11.07 11.33
C GLN A 127 -5.65 -11.67 10.31
N ILE A 128 -5.14 -12.88 10.56
CA ILE A 128 -4.24 -13.57 9.61
C ILE A 128 -4.97 -13.90 8.30
N ALA A 129 -6.21 -14.40 8.38
CA ALA A 129 -7.02 -14.72 7.21
C ALA A 129 -7.36 -13.46 6.38
N PHE A 130 -7.71 -12.36 7.03
CA PHE A 130 -8.00 -11.09 6.36
C PHE A 130 -6.74 -10.49 5.71
N ALA A 131 -5.59 -10.53 6.38
CA ALA A 131 -4.30 -10.08 5.85
C ALA A 131 -3.88 -10.89 4.61
N ALA A 132 -4.14 -12.20 4.59
CA ALA A 132 -3.90 -13.05 3.42
C ALA A 132 -4.82 -12.72 2.24
N LEU A 133 -6.07 -12.33 2.50
CA LEU A 133 -7.06 -11.95 1.49
C LEU A 133 -6.77 -10.56 0.88
N MET A 134 -6.33 -9.61 1.70
CA MET A 134 -6.00 -8.23 1.29
C MET A 134 -4.59 -8.08 0.70
N ARG A 135 -3.97 -9.20 0.30
CA ARG A 135 -2.61 -9.28 -0.24
C ARG A 135 -2.39 -8.29 -1.39
N GLY A 136 -1.65 -7.21 -1.14
CA GLY A 136 -1.33 -6.24 -2.18
C GLY A 136 -2.48 -5.29 -2.52
N VAL A 137 -3.42 -5.07 -1.62
CA VAL A 137 -4.21 -3.83 -1.62
C VAL A 137 -3.33 -2.71 -1.07
N HIS A 138 -3.29 -1.60 -1.78
CA HIS A 138 -2.62 -0.36 -1.40
C HIS A 138 -3.63 0.78 -1.43
N TRP A 139 -3.43 1.75 -0.54
CA TRP A 139 -4.19 2.98 -0.41
C TRP A 139 -3.48 4.16 -1.09
#